data_AF-A0A3E0PIK1-F1
#
_entry.id   AF-A0A3E0PIK1-F1
#
_cell.length_a   1.000
_cell.length_b   1.000
_cell.length_c   1.000
_cell.angle_alpha   90.00
_cell.angle_beta   90.00
_cell.angle_gamma   90.00
#
_symmetry.space_group_name_H-M   'P 1'
#
loop_
_entity.id
_entity.type
_entity.pdbx_description
1 polymer ?
#
loop_
_entity_poly.entity_id
_entity_poly.type
_entity_poly.pdbx_seq_one_letter_code
_entity_poly.pdbx_strand_id
1 'polypeptide(L)'
;MASFDARLRLVGEPGFPLGVVVDLTGKQMVVSVDGSELASWSLEDIVISQNSDGFHIAAEGEEVVLNVNERVRFATELRSRSKPAPR
;
A
#
# COMPACT_ATOMS: atom_id res chain seq x y z
N MET A 1 10.25 -7.77 -8.60
CA MET A 1 8.84 -7.39 -8.59
C MET A 1 8.15 -8.26 -7.55
N ALA A 2 7.33 -7.67 -6.68
CA ALA A 2 6.59 -8.42 -5.66
C ALA A 2 5.13 -7.96 -5.69
N SER A 3 4.21 -8.90 -5.87
CA SER A 3 2.77 -8.65 -6.04
C SER A 3 2.01 -9.24 -4.87
N PHE A 4 0.97 -8.53 -4.41
CA PHE A 4 0.21 -8.91 -3.23
C PHE A 4 -1.27 -8.67 -3.42
N ASP A 5 -2.09 -9.67 -3.09
CA ASP A 5 -3.54 -9.48 -2.97
C ASP A 5 -3.87 -8.69 -1.70
N ALA A 6 -4.65 -7.62 -1.87
CA ALA A 6 -5.05 -6.74 -0.81
C ALA A 6 -6.50 -6.27 -0.96
N ARG A 7 -6.98 -5.63 0.10
CA ARG A 7 -8.26 -4.94 0.12
C ARG A 7 -8.02 -3.47 0.43
N LEU A 8 -8.41 -2.59 -0.48
CA LEU A 8 -8.28 -1.14 -0.33
C LEU A 8 -9.56 -0.55 0.26
N ARG A 9 -9.41 0.35 1.23
CA ARG A 9 -10.48 1.17 1.78
C ARG A 9 -10.01 2.60 1.93
N LEU A 10 -10.87 3.57 1.58
CA LEU A 10 -10.63 4.99 1.82
C LEU A 10 -10.97 5.34 3.28
N VAL A 11 -10.12 6.10 3.96
CA VAL A 11 -10.38 6.54 5.34
C VAL A 11 -11.49 7.60 5.32
N GLY A 12 -12.55 7.37 6.11
CA GLY A 12 -13.68 8.31 6.22
C GLY A 12 -14.84 8.02 5.26
N GLU A 13 -14.69 7.11 4.30
CA GLU A 13 -15.80 6.68 3.44
C GLU A 13 -16.38 5.32 3.91
N PRO A 14 -17.72 5.19 4.04
CA PRO A 14 -18.38 3.96 4.43
C PRO A 14 -18.40 2.88 3.33
N GLY A 15 -17.52 2.97 2.33
CA GLY A 15 -17.45 2.06 1.19
C GLY A 15 -17.00 0.65 1.55
N PHE A 16 -17.46 -0.33 0.77
CA PHE A 16 -16.94 -1.70 0.85
C PHE A 16 -15.48 -1.72 0.42
N PRO A 17 -14.61 -2.49 1.11
CA PRO A 17 -13.23 -2.61 0.71
C PRO A 17 -13.14 -3.23 -0.69
N LEU A 18 -12.43 -2.55 -1.59
CA LEU A 18 -12.21 -2.99 -2.97
C LEU A 18 -11.08 -4.03 -3.01
N GLY A 19 -11.29 -5.15 -3.67
CA GLY A 19 -10.21 -6.11 -3.92
C GLY A 19 -9.21 -5.53 -4.92
N VAL A 20 -7.95 -5.43 -4.53
CA VAL A 20 -6.88 -4.84 -5.35
C VAL A 20 -5.64 -5.70 -5.32
N VAL A 21 -4.80 -5.56 -6.34
CA VAL A 21 -3.45 -6.11 -6.39
C VAL A 21 -2.47 -4.96 -6.18
N VAL A 22 -1.52 -5.17 -5.27
CA VAL A 22 -0.46 -4.22 -4.96
C VAL A 22 0.85 -4.75 -5.51
N ASP A 23 1.42 -4.03 -6.46
CA ASP A 23 2.70 -4.33 -7.08
C ASP A 23 3.79 -3.40 -6.56
N LEU A 24 4.79 -3.98 -5.89
CA LEU A 24 5.99 -3.29 -5.48
C LEU A 24 7.09 -3.53 -6.52
N THR A 25 7.46 -2.47 -7.24
CA THR A 25 8.51 -2.49 -8.29
C THR A 25 9.54 -1.38 -8.05
N GLY A 26 10.76 -1.76 -7.66
CA GLY A 26 11.76 -0.80 -7.21
C GLY A 26 11.25 0.01 -6.02
N LYS A 27 11.17 1.34 -6.20
CA LYS A 27 10.62 2.31 -5.23
C LYS A 27 9.19 2.75 -5.55
N GLN A 28 8.49 2.07 -6.44
CA GLN A 28 7.13 2.40 -6.83
C GLN A 28 6.18 1.34 -6.28
N MET A 29 5.02 1.81 -5.83
CA MET A 29 3.88 0.99 -5.43
C MET A 29 2.73 1.29 -6.36
N VAL A 30 2.32 0.29 -7.12
CA VAL A 30 1.19 0.37 -8.04
C VAL A 30 0.04 -0.44 -7.46
N VAL A 31 -1.16 0.12 -7.46
CA VAL A 31 -2.38 -0.54 -7.02
C VAL A 31 -3.31 -0.66 -8.20
N SER A 32 -3.76 -1.89 -8.46
CA SER A 32 -4.58 -2.21 -9.63
C SER A 32 -5.82 -3.01 -9.23
N VAL A 33 -6.91 -2.86 -9.98
CA VAL A 33 -8.13 -3.69 -9.88
C VAL A 33 -8.45 -4.28 -11.24
N ASP A 34 -8.67 -5.59 -11.33
CA ASP A 34 -8.99 -6.30 -12.58
C ASP A 34 -8.07 -5.92 -13.77
N GLY A 35 -6.79 -5.68 -13.50
CA GLY A 35 -5.78 -5.29 -14.49
C GLY A 35 -5.77 -3.81 -14.88
N SER A 36 -6.63 -2.98 -14.29
CA SER A 36 -6.60 -1.52 -14.44
C SER A 36 -5.87 -0.86 -13.27
N GLU A 37 -4.87 -0.02 -13.57
CA GLU A 37 -4.17 0.78 -12.56
C GLU A 37 -5.12 1.80 -11.93
N LEU A 38 -5.27 1.76 -10.61
CA LEU A 38 -6.04 2.72 -9.84
C LEU A 38 -5.17 3.85 -9.31
N ALA A 39 -3.97 3.50 -8.82
CA ALA A 39 -3.05 4.45 -8.24
C ALA A 39 -1.61 3.97 -8.38
N SER A 40 -0.70 4.92 -8.47
CA SER A 40 0.74 4.67 -8.53
C SER A 40 1.44 5.71 -7.68
N TRP A 41 2.19 5.25 -6.69
CA TRP A 41 2.85 6.11 -5.73
C TRP A 41 4.32 5.78 -5.59
N SER A 42 5.14 6.81 -5.44
CA SER A 42 6.52 6.62 -5.03
C SER A 42 6.59 6.35 -3.54
N LEU A 43 7.32 5.30 -3.15
CA LEU A 43 7.56 4.95 -1.74
C LEU A 43 8.32 6.05 -0.97
N GLU A 44 8.92 7.00 -1.66
CA GLU A 44 9.58 8.17 -1.06
C GLU A 44 8.62 9.35 -0.81
N ASP A 45 7.48 9.40 -1.50
CA ASP A 45 6.50 10.50 -1.41
C ASP A 45 5.29 10.16 -0.54
N ILE A 46 5.22 8.92 -0.04
CA ILE A 46 4.11 8.42 0.78
C ILE A 46 4.58 8.02 2.18
N VAL A 47 3.68 8.18 3.15
CA VAL A 47 3.90 7.73 4.52
C VAL A 47 3.11 6.45 4.74
N ILE A 48 3.80 5.37 5.11
CA ILE A 48 3.19 4.07 5.40
C ILE A 48 3.29 3.79 6.89
N SER A 49 2.15 3.60 7.55
CA SER A 49 2.04 3.20 8.96
C SER A 49 1.34 1.86 9.08
N GLN A 50 1.89 0.94 9.87
CA GLN A 50 1.28 -0.37 10.10
C GLN A 50 0.41 -0.31 11.37
N ASN A 51 -0.90 -0.49 11.20
CA ASN A 51 -1.87 -0.58 12.28
C ASN A 51 -2.50 -1.99 12.37
N SER A 52 -3.34 -2.21 13.38
CA SER A 52 -4.03 -3.50 13.58
C SER A 52 -4.95 -3.87 12.42
N ASP A 53 -5.60 -2.88 11.81
CA ASP A 53 -6.61 -3.02 10.76
C ASP A 53 -6.04 -3.03 9.34
N GLY A 54 -4.82 -2.52 9.13
CA GLY A 54 -4.15 -2.55 7.83
C GLY A 54 -2.84 -1.76 7.79
N PHE A 55 -2.34 -1.54 6.58
CA PHE A 55 -1.31 -0.56 6.28
C PHE A 55 -2.00 0.73 5.87
N HIS A 56 -1.81 1.77 6.66
CA HIS A 56 -2.30 3.11 6.37
C HIS A 56 -1.28 3.81 5.50
N ILE A 57 -1.73 4.32 4.37
CA ILE A 57 -0.90 4.94 3.35
C ILE A 57 -1.46 6.33 3.15
N ALA A 58 -0.68 7.32 3.56
CA ALA A 58 -0.99 8.72 3.35
C ALA A 58 -0.19 9.22 2.14
N ALA A 59 -0.91 9.71 1.14
CA ALA A 59 -0.37 10.24 -0.11
C ALA A 59 -1.18 11.47 -0.53
N GLU A 60 -0.51 12.56 -0.88
CA GLU A 60 -1.15 13.77 -1.44
C GLU A 60 -2.34 14.34 -0.63
N GLY A 61 -2.35 14.12 0.69
CA GLY A 61 -3.43 14.57 1.58
C GLY A 61 -4.63 13.62 1.68
N GLU A 62 -4.58 12.47 0.98
CA GLU A 62 -5.53 11.37 1.12
C GLU A 62 -4.91 10.24 1.95
N GLU A 63 -5.75 9.54 2.73
CA GLU A 63 -5.34 8.38 3.50
C GLU A 63 -6.15 7.15 3.08
N VAL A 64 -5.44 6.07 2.74
CA VAL A 64 -6.02 4.79 2.37
C VAL A 64 -5.52 3.69 3.28
N VAL A 65 -6.36 2.70 3.52
CA VAL A 65 -6.02 1.50 4.28
C VAL A 65 -5.94 0.31 3.33
N LEU A 66 -4.76 -0.30 3.25
CA LEU A 66 -4.52 -1.56 2.56
C LEU A 66 -4.48 -2.71 3.56
N ASN A 67 -5.44 -3.61 3.45
CA ASN A 67 -5.41 -4.88 4.17
C ASN A 67 -4.82 -5.96 3.25
N VAL A 68 -3.52 -6.20 3.40
CA VAL A 68 -2.76 -7.16 2.61
C VAL A 68 -2.81 -8.54 3.26
N ASN A 69 -3.05 -9.61 2.50
CA ASN A 69 -3.10 -10.97 3.07
C ASN A 69 -1.75 -11.41 3.64
N GLU A 70 -0.65 -11.19 2.89
CA GLU A 70 0.71 -11.55 3.31
C GLU A 70 1.43 -10.43 4.08
N ARG A 71 0.83 -9.94 5.18
CA ARG A 71 1.30 -8.74 5.92
C ARG A 71 2.81 -8.74 6.24
N VAL A 72 3.35 -9.89 6.67
CA VAL A 72 4.78 -10.02 7.04
C VAL A 72 5.69 -9.86 5.83
N ARG A 73 5.35 -10.51 4.71
CA ARG A 73 6.12 -10.45 3.48
C ARG A 73 6.04 -9.05 2.86
N PHE A 74 4.84 -8.46 2.86
CA PHE A 74 4.63 -7.09 2.40
C PHE A 74 5.45 -6.07 3.21
N ALA A 75 5.43 -6.14 4.54
CA ALA A 75 6.23 -5.27 5.40
C ALA A 75 7.74 -5.45 5.17
N THR A 76 8.19 -6.69 4.92
CA THR A 76 9.60 -6.99 4.61
C THR A 76 10.02 -6.36 3.28
N GLU A 77 9.21 -6.51 2.23
CA GLU A 77 9.46 -5.88 0.93
C GLU A 77 9.40 -4.36 1.01
N LEU A 78 8.45 -3.79 1.75
CA LEU A 78 8.40 -2.35 1.97
C LEU A 78 9.67 -1.86 2.64
N ARG A 79 10.12 -2.53 3.73
CA ARG A 79 11.33 -2.13 4.47
C ARG A 79 12.61 -2.26 3.65
N SER A 80 12.69 -3.23 2.75
CA SER A 80 13.87 -3.39 1.89
C SER A 80 13.96 -2.30 0.80
N ARG A 81 12.83 -1.62 0.51
CA ARG A 81 12.69 -0.65 -0.58
C ARG A 81 12.53 0.78 -0.11
N SER A 82 11.94 1.00 1.06
CA SER A 82 11.91 2.28 1.73
C SER A 82 13.30 2.57 2.30
N LYS A 83 13.74 3.82 2.15
CA LYS A 83 15.03 4.25 2.70
C LYS A 83 14.98 4.02 4.22
N PRO A 84 16.04 3.45 4.85
CA PRO A 84 16.06 3.30 6.30
C PRO A 84 15.85 4.68 6.93
N ALA A 85 14.83 4.80 7.78
CA ALA A 85 14.62 6.02 8.57
C ALA A 85 15.95 6.35 9.29
N PRO A 86 16.47 7.59 9.20
CA PRO A 86 17.62 7.98 9.99
C PRO A 86 17.26 7.85 11.47
N ARG A 87 18.16 7.20 12.23
CA ARG A 87 18.02 6.95 13.67
C ARG A 87 17.94 8.24 14.48
#